data_AF-A0A924URY8-F1
#
_entry.id   AF-A0A924URY8-F1
#
_cell.length_a   1.000
_cell.length_b   1.000
_cell.length_c   1.000
_cell.angle_alpha   90.00
_cell.angle_beta   90.00
_cell.angle_gamma   90.00
#
_symmetry.space_group_name_H-M   'P 1'
#
loop_
_entity.id
_entity.type
_entity.pdbx_description
1 polymer ?
#
loop_
_entity_poly.entity_id
_entity_poly.type
_entity_poly.pdbx_seq_one_letter_code
_entity_poly.pdbx_strand_id
1 'polypeptide(L)'
;MKLTSNFFFYTYTGLIVLREFGGAFINPDFNFRFLFGMEVSALPDSNRINLISHYHFLRALELGFGIFTLIFQKEIFSDHKFNSLFLFILASLILGRMVSLVADGIPNGLTPFFIAYEFIGLIIIYMYTKRHIGFYTMAS
;
A
#
# COMPACT_ATOMS: atom_id res chain seq x y z
N MET A 1 -9.34 20.80 -0.42
CA MET A 1 -8.42 19.77 0.14
C MET A 1 -9.15 18.54 0.70
N LYS A 2 -10.27 18.69 1.43
CA LYS A 2 -11.03 17.53 1.95
C LYS A 2 -11.44 16.50 0.89
N LEU A 3 -12.06 16.95 -0.21
CA LEU A 3 -12.46 16.06 -1.31
C LEU A 3 -11.25 15.31 -1.90
N THR A 4 -10.16 16.03 -2.16
CA THR A 4 -8.92 15.47 -2.71
C THR A 4 -8.29 14.45 -1.76
N SER A 5 -8.20 14.75 -0.47
CA SER A 5 -7.67 13.82 0.53
C SER A 5 -8.53 12.56 0.65
N ASN A 6 -9.86 12.72 0.68
CA ASN A 6 -10.77 11.58 0.71
C ASN A 6 -10.67 10.74 -0.56
N PHE A 7 -10.58 11.38 -1.72
CA PHE A 7 -10.37 10.70 -3.00
C PHE A 7 -9.11 9.82 -2.92
N PHE A 8 -7.94 10.41 -2.64
CA PHE A 8 -6.69 9.66 -2.53
C PHE A 8 -6.73 8.57 -1.47
N PHE A 9 -7.34 8.82 -0.31
CA PHE A 9 -7.49 7.83 0.74
C PHE A 9 -8.32 6.63 0.28
N TYR A 10 -9.51 6.85 -0.27
CA TYR A 10 -10.40 5.77 -0.69
C TYR A 10 -9.90 5.04 -1.93
N THR A 11 -9.31 5.74 -2.89
CA THR A 11 -8.74 5.10 -4.08
C THR A 11 -7.50 4.30 -3.72
N TYR A 12 -6.60 4.83 -2.90
CA TYR A 12 -5.45 4.06 -2.40
C TYR A 12 -5.89 2.83 -1.62
N THR A 13 -6.78 3.01 -0.64
CA THR A 13 -7.28 1.93 0.21
C THR A 13 -8.02 0.87 -0.61
N GLY A 14 -8.87 1.29 -1.55
CA GLY A 14 -9.58 0.40 -2.45
C GLY A 14 -8.63 -0.37 -3.38
N LEU A 15 -7.61 0.30 -3.92
CA LEU A 15 -6.60 -0.34 -4.76
C LEU A 15 -5.80 -1.39 -3.98
N ILE A 16 -5.41 -1.10 -2.74
CA ILE A 16 -4.80 -2.08 -1.84
C ILE A 16 -5.75 -3.24 -1.65
N VAL A 17 -6.94 -3.02 -1.10
CA VAL A 17 -7.83 -4.13 -0.75
C VAL A 17 -8.12 -5.03 -1.95
N LEU A 18 -8.41 -4.46 -3.13
CA LEU A 18 -8.67 -5.24 -4.34
C LEU A 18 -7.44 -6.00 -4.84
N ARG A 19 -6.29 -5.32 -4.95
CA ARG A 19 -5.05 -5.93 -5.44
C ARG A 19 -4.56 -7.03 -4.50
N GLU A 20 -4.50 -6.71 -3.21
CA GLU A 20 -3.96 -7.57 -2.17
C GLU A 20 -4.85 -8.80 -1.98
N PHE A 21 -6.18 -8.63 -1.99
CA PHE A 21 -7.11 -9.76 -1.97
C PHE A 21 -6.95 -10.67 -3.18
N GLY A 22 -6.89 -10.08 -4.38
CA GLY A 22 -6.67 -10.85 -5.62
C GLY A 22 -5.35 -11.61 -5.62
N GLY A 23 -4.28 -11.01 -5.09
CA GLY A 23 -2.96 -11.61 -4.98
C GLY A 23 -2.83 -12.68 -3.90
N ALA A 24 -3.50 -12.50 -2.76
CA ALA A 24 -3.44 -13.45 -1.66
C ALA A 24 -4.29 -14.70 -1.89
N PHE A 25 -5.45 -14.57 -2.56
CA PHE A 25 -6.47 -15.63 -2.55
C PHE A 25 -6.99 -16.09 -3.91
N ILE A 26 -6.90 -15.27 -4.97
CA ILE A 26 -7.56 -15.59 -6.24
C ILE A 26 -6.58 -16.18 -7.26
N ASN A 27 -5.61 -15.38 -7.71
CA ASN A 27 -4.71 -15.79 -8.78
C ASN A 27 -3.34 -15.11 -8.64
N PRO A 28 -2.40 -15.72 -7.90
CA PRO A 28 -1.05 -15.18 -7.76
C PRO A 28 -0.32 -15.14 -9.10
N ASP A 29 -0.48 -16.14 -9.96
CA ASP A 29 0.24 -16.25 -11.24
C ASP A 29 -0.12 -15.10 -12.20
N PHE A 30 -1.40 -14.72 -12.26
CA PHE A 30 -1.84 -13.55 -13.03
C PHE A 30 -1.16 -12.27 -12.52
N ASN A 31 -1.14 -12.07 -11.20
CA ASN A 31 -0.46 -10.93 -10.61
C ASN A 31 1.04 -10.96 -10.86
N PHE A 32 1.68 -12.13 -10.83
CA PHE A 32 3.10 -12.24 -11.14
C PHE A 32 3.42 -11.82 -12.57
N ARG A 33 2.61 -12.28 -13.54
CA ARG A 33 2.76 -11.90 -14.94
C ARG A 33 2.48 -10.42 -15.16
N PHE A 34 1.43 -9.88 -14.55
CA PHE A 34 1.03 -8.48 -14.74
C PHE A 34 1.94 -7.48 -14.03
N LEU A 35 2.31 -7.75 -12.78
CA LEU A 35 3.07 -6.81 -11.93
C LEU A 35 4.59 -6.98 -12.06
N PHE A 36 5.07 -8.20 -12.27
CA PHE A 36 6.51 -8.49 -12.31
C PHE A 36 7.00 -9.01 -13.67
N GLY A 37 6.09 -9.18 -14.64
CA GLY A 37 6.46 -9.74 -15.95
C GLY A 37 6.98 -11.17 -15.88
N MET A 38 6.68 -11.90 -14.80
CA MET A 38 7.29 -13.19 -14.48
C MET A 38 6.30 -14.34 -14.68
N GLU A 39 6.74 -15.38 -15.38
CA GLU A 39 6.02 -16.66 -15.44
C GLU A 39 6.49 -17.60 -14.33
N VAL A 40 5.72 -17.64 -13.25
CA VAL A 40 6.00 -18.42 -12.05
C VAL A 40 6.02 -19.93 -12.33
N SER A 41 5.30 -20.38 -13.36
CA SER A 41 5.29 -21.76 -13.84
C SER A 41 6.64 -22.22 -14.40
N ALA A 42 7.52 -21.30 -14.82
CA ALA A 42 8.85 -21.64 -15.33
C ALA A 42 9.88 -21.91 -14.23
N LEU A 43 9.54 -21.65 -12.96
CA LEU A 43 10.41 -21.92 -11.82
C LEU A 43 10.35 -23.42 -11.41
N PRO A 44 11.46 -23.99 -10.92
CA PRO A 44 11.45 -25.31 -10.27
C PRO A 44 10.42 -25.37 -9.14
N ASP A 45 9.75 -26.51 -8.97
CA ASP A 45 8.60 -26.66 -8.06
C ASP A 45 8.89 -26.19 -6.63
N SER A 46 10.06 -26.51 -6.09
CA SER A 46 10.47 -26.08 -4.74
C SER A 46 10.56 -24.56 -4.60
N ASN A 47 11.16 -23.89 -5.58
CA ASN A 47 11.29 -22.43 -5.61
C ASN A 47 9.94 -21.77 -5.86
N ARG A 48 9.12 -22.36 -6.73
CA ARG A 48 7.77 -21.89 -7.03
C ARG A 48 6.89 -21.87 -5.79
N ILE A 49 6.84 -23.00 -5.06
CA ILE A 49 6.05 -23.12 -3.83
C ILE A 49 6.51 -22.09 -2.80
N ASN A 50 7.83 -22.00 -2.56
CA ASN A 50 8.36 -21.03 -1.60
C ASN A 50 8.03 -19.58 -1.98
N LEU A 51 8.16 -19.21 -3.26
CA LEU A 51 7.86 -17.88 -3.75
C LEU A 51 6.37 -17.54 -3.59
N ILE A 52 5.47 -18.43 -4.03
CA ILE A 52 4.03 -18.22 -3.94
C ILE A 52 3.58 -18.15 -2.47
N SER A 53 4.11 -19.00 -1.59
CA SER A 53 3.77 -18.96 -0.16
C SER A 53 4.18 -17.65 0.50
N HIS A 54 5.39 -17.14 0.23
CA HIS A 54 5.83 -15.84 0.74
C HIS A 54 5.01 -14.69 0.15
N TYR A 55 4.68 -14.79 -1.13
CA TYR A 55 3.83 -13.82 -1.81
C TYR A 55 2.43 -13.75 -1.18
N HIS A 56 1.75 -14.89 -0.97
CA HIS A 56 0.45 -14.92 -0.31
C HIS A 56 0.50 -14.33 1.10
N PHE A 57 1.54 -14.65 1.86
CA PHE A 57 1.72 -14.12 3.21
C PHE A 57 1.86 -12.58 3.21
N LEU A 58 2.74 -12.05 2.35
CA LEU A 58 2.94 -10.60 2.23
C LEU A 58 1.66 -9.90 1.75
N ARG A 59 0.97 -10.45 0.75
CA ARG A 59 -0.30 -9.92 0.26
C ARG A 59 -1.40 -9.95 1.32
N ALA A 60 -1.46 -11.00 2.15
CA ALA A 60 -2.40 -11.06 3.25
C ALA A 60 -2.11 -10.01 4.34
N LEU A 61 -0.84 -9.72 4.63
CA LEU A 61 -0.45 -8.64 5.54
C LEU A 61 -0.84 -7.26 4.99
N GLU A 62 -0.56 -6.97 3.72
CA GLU A 62 -0.95 -5.72 3.07
C GLU A 62 -2.48 -5.57 2.99
N LEU A 63 -3.21 -6.66 2.74
CA LEU A 63 -4.67 -6.68 2.83
C LEU A 63 -5.17 -6.38 4.24
N GLY A 64 -4.55 -6.97 5.27
CA GLY A 64 -4.87 -6.70 6.66
C GLY A 64 -4.75 -5.22 7.01
N PHE A 65 -3.69 -4.57 6.50
CA PHE A 65 -3.55 -3.12 6.60
C PHE A 65 -4.65 -2.38 5.83
N GLY A 66 -4.97 -2.78 4.60
CA GLY A 66 -6.08 -2.21 3.84
C GLY A 66 -7.41 -2.27 4.61
N ILE A 67 -7.73 -3.42 5.20
CA ILE A 67 -8.93 -3.60 6.04
C ILE A 67 -8.87 -2.69 7.28
N PHE A 68 -7.73 -2.63 7.97
CA PHE A 68 -7.52 -1.71 9.10
C PHE A 68 -7.84 -0.27 8.71
N THR A 69 -7.35 0.19 7.56
CA THR A 69 -7.61 1.57 7.11
C THR A 69 -9.08 1.84 6.78
N LEU A 70 -9.83 0.85 6.28
CA LEU A 70 -11.27 0.98 6.07
C LEU A 70 -12.04 1.06 7.40
N ILE A 71 -11.68 0.23 8.37
CA ILE A 71 -12.35 0.17 9.67
C ILE A 71 -12.09 1.46 10.47
N PHE A 72 -10.82 1.87 10.58
CA PHE A 72 -10.39 3.00 11.39
C PHE A 72 -10.29 4.30 10.59
N GLN A 73 -11.03 4.42 9.48
CA GLN A 73 -10.97 5.59 8.61
C GLN A 73 -11.26 6.90 9.36
N LYS A 74 -12.20 6.90 10.32
CA LYS A 74 -12.60 8.12 11.02
C LYS A 74 -11.47 8.57 11.94
N GLU A 75 -10.91 7.63 12.67
CA GLU A 75 -9.80 7.78 13.61
C GLU A 75 -8.53 8.22 12.89
N ILE A 76 -8.25 7.70 11.69
CA ILE A 76 -7.13 8.13 10.85
C ILE A 76 -7.21 9.63 10.51
N PHE A 77 -8.42 10.20 10.39
CA PHE A 77 -8.60 11.62 10.09
C PHE A 77 -8.85 12.51 11.33
N SER A 78 -9.05 11.93 12.52
CA SER A 78 -9.37 12.69 13.74
C SER A 78 -8.34 12.55 14.87
N ASP A 79 -7.65 11.41 14.97
CA ASP A 79 -6.72 11.09 16.05
C ASP A 79 -5.26 11.07 15.57
N HIS A 80 -4.38 11.77 16.29
CA HIS A 80 -2.97 11.90 15.94
C HIS A 80 -2.23 10.56 15.90
N LYS A 81 -2.53 9.62 16.81
CA LYS A 81 -1.87 8.32 16.89
C LYS A 81 -2.23 7.46 15.68
N PHE A 82 -3.52 7.38 15.35
CA PHE A 82 -3.98 6.64 14.16
C PHE A 82 -3.48 7.27 12.87
N ASN A 83 -3.49 8.60 12.78
CA ASN A 83 -2.97 9.31 11.61
C ASN A 83 -1.48 9.07 11.41
N SER A 84 -0.68 9.19 12.48
CA SER A 84 0.76 8.99 12.42
C SER A 84 1.10 7.55 12.04
N LEU A 85 0.39 6.57 12.60
CA LEU A 85 0.58 5.16 12.25
C LEU A 85 0.25 4.89 10.78
N PHE A 86 -0.88 5.40 10.29
CA PHE A 86 -1.26 5.28 8.88
C PHE A 86 -0.21 5.88 7.94
N LEU A 87 0.21 7.13 8.19
CA LEU A 87 1.20 7.82 7.37
C LEU A 87 2.57 7.13 7.44
N PHE A 88 2.96 6.62 8.61
CA PHE A 88 4.20 5.88 8.78
C PHE A 88 4.22 4.57 7.99
N ILE A 89 3.12 3.80 8.03
CA ILE A 89 3.00 2.55 7.27
C ILE A 89 3.01 2.86 5.76
N LEU A 90 2.24 3.86 5.32
CA LEU A 90 2.22 4.30 3.92
C LEU A 90 3.61 4.73 3.44
N ALA A 91 4.34 5.53 4.24
CA ALA A 91 5.70 5.94 3.94
C ALA A 91 6.68 4.76 3.91
N SER A 92 6.54 3.81 4.84
CA SER A 92 7.37 2.60 4.89
C SER A 92 7.17 1.71 3.66
N LEU A 93 5.93 1.57 3.18
CA LEU A 93 5.63 0.84 1.94
C LEU A 93 6.31 1.48 0.72
N ILE A 94 6.22 2.81 0.59
CA ILE A 94 6.89 3.56 -0.48
C ILE A 94 8.40 3.37 -0.39
N LEU A 95 8.99 3.53 0.81
CA LEU A 95 10.41 3.34 1.04
C LEU A 95 10.86 1.92 0.70
N GLY A 96 10.10 0.90 1.09
CA GLY A 96 10.38 -0.49 0.72
C GLY A 96 10.42 -0.70 -0.80
N ARG A 97 9.48 -0.09 -1.53
CA ARG A 97 9.51 -0.11 -3.00
C ARG A 97 10.73 0.64 -3.56
N MET A 98 11.10 1.79 -2.99
CA MET A 98 12.28 2.54 -3.42
C MET A 98 13.58 1.75 -3.20
N VAL A 99 13.70 1.07 -2.06
CA VAL A 99 14.84 0.18 -1.78
C VAL A 99 14.90 -0.94 -2.82
N SER A 100 13.77 -1.59 -3.12
CA SER A 100 13.73 -2.65 -4.15
C SER A 100 14.07 -2.11 -5.54
N LEU A 101 13.63 -0.89 -5.90
CA LEU A 101 14.03 -0.28 -7.17
C LEU A 101 15.55 -0.08 -7.30
N VAL A 102 16.21 0.27 -6.19
CA VAL A 102 17.66 0.49 -6.17
C VAL A 102 18.43 -0.83 -6.12
N ALA A 103 17.96 -1.81 -5.34
CA ALA A 103 18.63 -3.08 -5.13
C ALA A 103 18.38 -4.09 -6.26
N ASP A 104 17.14 -4.19 -6.72
CA ASP A 104 16.65 -5.25 -7.61
C ASP A 104 16.27 -4.73 -9.01
N GLY A 105 16.16 -3.41 -9.19
CA GLY A 105 15.78 -2.77 -10.44
C GLY A 105 14.28 -2.56 -10.61
N ILE A 106 13.85 -2.13 -11.80
CA ILE A 106 12.44 -1.83 -12.11
C ILE A 106 11.76 -3.09 -12.66
N PRO A 107 10.78 -3.69 -11.94
CA PRO A 107 10.11 -4.91 -12.41
C PRO A 107 9.27 -4.67 -13.67
N ASN A 108 8.54 -3.55 -13.71
CA ASN A 108 7.74 -3.13 -14.86
C ASN A 108 7.54 -1.61 -14.88
N GLY A 109 7.08 -1.08 -16.02
CA GLY A 109 6.78 0.34 -16.18
C GLY A 109 5.64 0.87 -15.30
N LEU A 110 4.81 0.00 -14.72
CA LEU A 110 3.74 0.39 -13.78
C LEU A 110 4.25 0.67 -12.37
N THR A 111 5.40 0.11 -11.99
CA THR A 111 6.01 0.30 -10.67
C THR A 111 6.27 1.77 -10.34
N PRO A 112 6.92 2.58 -11.19
CA PRO A 112 7.11 4.00 -10.92
C PRO A 112 5.78 4.78 -10.86
N PHE A 113 4.76 4.38 -11.62
CA PHE A 113 3.43 4.98 -11.53
C PHE A 113 2.80 4.76 -10.14
N PHE A 114 2.83 3.54 -9.61
CA PHE A 114 2.28 3.25 -8.27
C PHE A 114 3.05 3.99 -7.18
N ILE A 115 4.38 4.03 -7.25
CA ILE A 115 5.20 4.77 -6.28
C ILE A 115 4.86 6.27 -6.32
N ALA A 116 4.78 6.87 -7.51
CA ALA A 116 4.42 8.28 -7.65
C ALA A 116 3.01 8.56 -7.10
N TYR A 117 2.05 7.68 -7.40
CA TYR A 117 0.68 7.79 -6.93
C TYR A 117 0.59 7.71 -5.39
N GLU A 118 1.25 6.73 -4.78
CA GLU A 118 1.31 6.54 -3.32
C GLU A 118 2.00 7.74 -2.65
N PHE A 119 3.08 8.25 -3.24
CA PHE A 119 3.82 9.41 -2.72
C PHE A 119 2.99 10.70 -2.76
N ILE A 120 2.29 10.95 -3.87
CA ILE A 120 1.36 12.09 -3.99
C ILE A 120 0.25 11.96 -2.96
N GLY A 121 -0.32 10.76 -2.80
CA GLY A 121 -1.34 10.47 -1.80
C GLY A 121 -0.86 10.76 -0.38
N LEU A 122 0.34 10.29 -0.03
CA LEU A 122 0.99 10.55 1.26
C LEU A 122 1.10 12.05 1.55
N ILE A 123 1.62 12.83 0.59
CA ILE A 123 1.78 14.28 0.75
C ILE A 123 0.43 14.97 0.95
N ILE A 124 -0.56 14.65 0.11
CA ILE A 124 -1.89 15.28 0.17
C ILE A 124 -2.58 14.98 1.50
N ILE A 125 -2.57 13.71 1.93
CA ILE A 125 -3.19 13.31 3.19
C ILE A 125 -2.46 13.96 4.36
N TYR A 126 -1.13 13.92 4.40
CA TYR A 126 -0.34 14.58 5.45
C TYR A 126 -0.62 16.09 5.54
N MET A 127 -0.64 16.80 4.41
CA MET A 127 -0.92 18.24 4.40
C MET A 127 -2.34 18.54 4.90
N TYR A 128 -3.32 17.71 4.54
CA TYR A 128 -4.69 17.85 5.01
C TYR A 128 -4.82 17.55 6.51
N THR A 129 -4.25 16.44 6.97
CA THR A 129 -4.41 15.98 8.37
C THR A 129 -3.59 16.83 9.33
N LYS A 130 -2.39 17.29 8.95
CA LYS A 130 -1.61 18.26 9.74
C LYS A 130 -2.41 19.51 10.07
N ARG A 131 -3.19 20.02 9.11
CA ARG A 131 -3.99 21.25 9.27
C ARG A 131 -5.26 21.04 10.09
N HIS A 132 -5.76 19.80 10.20
CA HIS A 132 -7.02 19.48 10.90
C HIS A 132 -6.80 18.87 12.30
N ILE A 133 -5.79 18.00 12.44
CA ILE A 133 -5.48 17.31 13.70
C ILE A 133 -4.55 18.16 14.58
N GLY A 134 -3.63 18.92 13.97
CA GLY A 134 -2.67 19.77 14.69
C GLY A 134 -3.29 20.87 15.57
N PHE A 135 -4.58 21.19 15.40
CA PHE A 135 -5.29 22.13 16.26
C PHE A 135 -5.83 21.50 17.56
N TYR A 136 -6.09 20.18 17.57
CA TYR A 136 -6.69 19.53 18.74
C TYR A 136 -5.68 19.21 19.84
N THR A 137 -4.39 19.07 19.51
CA THR A 137 -3.33 18.80 20.49
C THR A 137 -2.85 20.05 21.24
N MET A 138 -3.23 21.26 20.81
CA MET A 138 -2.94 22.50 21.54
C MET A 138 -4.07 22.96 22.46
N ALA A 139 -5.19 22.22 22.49
CA ALA A 139 -6.38 22.57 23.28
C ALA A 139 -6.72 21.53 24.38
N SER A 140 -5.84 20.55 24.60
CA SER A 140 -5.94 19.51 25.64
C SER A 140 -4.72 19.55 26.55
#